data_AF-A0A0B8QET9-F1
#
_entry.id   AF-A0A0B8QET9-F1
#
_cell.length_a   1.000
_cell.length_b   1.000
_cell.length_c   1.000
_cell.angle_alpha   90.00
_cell.angle_beta   90.00
_cell.angle_gamma   90.00
#
_symmetry.space_group_name_H-M   'P 1'
#
loop_
_entity.id
_entity.type
_entity.pdbx_description
1 polymer ?
#
loop_
_entity_poly.entity_id
_entity_poly.type
_entity_poly.pdbx_seq_one_letter_code
_entity_poly.pdbx_strand_id
1 'polypeptide(L)'
;MVKLPLCATLQVNQTIEITSKHVPLLTPETLTRFANWIQNRPNLMCGDEPIAEQAPFSSEKLSNTHDYQGNSRLGFIYQDIWHRLFEQSGDFDIRESELQLFDEKKTIGELDFILKNQSSGEYEHWEVAIKFYLLKDGLWYGPNAIDRLDKKFKHMLERQLQHGQQPYFKALYPEYQNLTPKLMMQGRLYTNPFSNEEIPTQCEGYPIKASEVAGFWCYHHQLKQIGETLYRVPKPLWLLV
;
A
#
# COMPACT_ATOMS: atom_id res chain seq x y z
N MET A 1 -3.56 2.38 27.03
CA MET A 1 -4.36 3.21 26.09
C MET A 1 -3.46 3.63 24.93
N VAL A 2 -3.50 2.90 23.82
CA VAL A 2 -2.67 3.17 22.63
C VAL A 2 -3.39 4.24 21.79
N LYS A 3 -3.05 5.50 22.00
CA LYS A 3 -3.43 6.60 21.10
C LYS A 3 -2.36 6.67 20.00
N LEU A 4 -2.61 5.98 18.88
CA LEU A 4 -1.84 6.15 17.64
C LEU A 4 -2.09 7.56 17.06
N PRO A 5 -1.11 8.12 16.34
CA PRO A 5 -0.54 9.43 16.66
C PRO A 5 -1.33 10.60 16.07
N LEU A 6 -1.19 11.78 16.70
CA LEU A 6 -0.99 12.99 15.90
C LEU A 6 0.24 12.71 15.04
N CYS A 7 0.02 12.32 13.78
CA CYS A 7 1.08 12.06 12.82
C CYS A 7 1.84 13.37 12.62
N ALA A 8 2.92 13.55 13.36
CA ALA A 8 3.98 14.47 13.05
C ALA A 8 4.96 13.67 12.18
N THR A 9 4.67 13.59 10.88
CA THR A 9 5.75 13.33 9.94
C THR A 9 6.71 14.51 10.10
N LEU A 10 7.88 14.29 10.68
CA LEU A 10 9.00 15.21 10.52
C LEU A 10 9.40 15.13 9.04
N GLN A 11 8.84 16.01 8.22
CA GLN A 11 9.40 16.34 6.92
C GLN A 11 9.99 17.74 7.02
N VAL A 12 11.31 17.83 7.01
CA VAL A 12 12.00 19.05 6.62
C VAL A 12 11.76 19.22 5.11
N ASN A 13 11.13 20.34 4.72
CA ASN A 13 10.99 20.88 3.36
C ASN A 13 9.79 20.48 2.45
N GLN A 14 8.62 20.08 2.95
CA GLN A 14 7.38 20.21 2.16
C GLN A 14 6.24 20.81 2.97
N THR A 15 6.06 22.13 2.83
CA THR A 15 4.90 22.86 3.34
C THR A 15 3.66 22.40 2.56
N ILE A 16 2.81 21.56 3.14
CA ILE A 16 1.42 21.43 2.71
C ILE A 16 0.62 22.42 3.55
N GLU A 17 0.42 23.63 3.04
CA GLU A 17 -0.49 24.60 3.65
C GLU A 17 -1.92 24.06 3.61
N ILE A 18 -2.40 23.45 4.69
CA ILE A 18 -3.81 23.18 4.87
C ILE A 18 -4.46 24.46 5.41
N THR A 19 -4.69 25.42 4.52
CA THR A 19 -5.50 26.60 4.84
C THR A 19 -6.95 26.17 5.08
N SER A 20 -7.56 26.73 6.13
CA SER A 20 -8.87 26.35 6.67
C SER A 20 -10.07 26.81 5.81
N LYS A 21 -10.03 26.56 4.51
CA LYS A 21 -11.18 26.68 3.59
C LYS A 21 -11.44 25.31 2.97
N HIS A 22 -12.68 25.00 2.61
CA HIS A 22 -13.11 23.73 2.02
C HIS A 22 -12.42 23.42 0.68
N VAL A 23 -11.12 23.10 0.71
CA VAL A 23 -10.40 22.54 -0.43
C VAL A 23 -10.71 21.04 -0.44
N PRO A 24 -11.24 20.49 -1.54
CA PRO A 24 -11.44 19.06 -1.65
C PRO A 24 -10.09 18.36 -1.48
N LEU A 25 -10.00 17.43 -0.52
CA LEU A 25 -8.75 16.75 -0.17
C LEU A 25 -8.22 15.82 -1.29
N LEU A 26 -9.06 15.46 -2.27
CA LEU A 26 -8.71 14.55 -3.36
C LEU A 26 -8.95 15.26 -4.70
N THR A 27 -8.08 16.22 -5.01
CA THR A 27 -8.07 16.86 -6.33
C THR A 27 -7.42 15.96 -7.38
N PRO A 28 -7.68 16.16 -8.68
CA PRO A 28 -6.93 15.51 -9.75
C PRO A 28 -5.40 15.66 -9.63
N GLU A 29 -4.93 16.83 -9.18
CA GLU A 29 -3.50 17.05 -8.90
C GLU A 29 -2.98 16.15 -7.77
N THR A 30 -3.75 16.00 -6.69
CA THR A 30 -3.42 15.11 -5.58
C THR A 30 -3.33 13.65 -6.04
N LEU A 31 -4.29 13.20 -6.85
CA LEU A 31 -4.31 11.85 -7.40
C LEU A 31 -3.16 11.60 -8.38
N THR A 32 -2.78 12.60 -9.17
CA THR A 32 -1.58 12.53 -10.03
C THR A 32 -0.32 12.38 -9.18
N ARG A 33 -0.20 13.10 -8.06
CA ARG A 33 0.93 12.93 -7.13
C ARG A 33 0.95 11.54 -6.50
N PHE A 34 -0.21 10.97 -6.17
CA PHE A 34 -0.27 9.60 -5.64
C PHE A 34 0.13 8.58 -6.70
N ALA A 35 -0.34 8.74 -7.94
CA ALA A 35 0.03 7.89 -9.06
C ALA A 35 1.55 7.91 -9.31
N ASN A 36 2.17 9.10 -9.25
CA ASN A 36 3.62 9.22 -9.33
C ASN A 36 4.32 8.55 -8.13
N TRP A 37 3.80 8.73 -6.91
CA TRP A 37 4.33 8.06 -5.72
C TRP A 37 4.28 6.54 -5.87
N ILE A 38 3.15 5.98 -6.33
CA ILE A 38 2.95 4.53 -6.52
C ILE A 38 3.92 3.97 -7.56
N GLN A 39 4.14 4.67 -8.68
CA GLN A 39 5.05 4.21 -9.72
C GLN A 39 6.52 4.18 -9.26
N ASN A 40 6.92 5.12 -8.39
CA ASN A 40 8.33 5.33 -8.04
C ASN A 40 8.73 4.76 -6.68
N ARG A 41 7.78 4.18 -5.93
CA ARG A 41 8.05 3.59 -4.62
C ARG A 41 8.20 2.09 -4.71
N PRO A 42 9.22 1.52 -4.07
CA PRO A 42 9.34 0.08 -4.01
C PRO A 42 8.31 -0.49 -3.02
N ASN A 43 8.21 -1.81 -3.04
CA ASN A 43 7.57 -2.57 -1.98
C ASN A 43 8.29 -2.37 -0.63
N LEU A 44 7.56 -2.47 0.48
CA LEU A 44 8.11 -2.47 1.83
C LEU A 44 9.09 -3.62 2.07
N MET A 45 8.88 -4.74 1.35
CA MET A 45 9.69 -5.94 1.46
C MET A 45 10.57 -6.09 0.21
N CYS A 46 11.84 -6.47 0.41
CA CYS A 46 12.67 -6.97 -0.67
C CYS A 46 12.27 -8.41 -0.97
N GLY A 47 12.31 -8.79 -2.23
CA GLY A 47 12.14 -10.17 -2.65
C GLY A 47 11.95 -10.28 -4.15
N ASP A 48 12.09 -11.51 -4.62
CA ASP A 48 11.65 -11.91 -5.95
C ASP A 48 10.18 -12.36 -5.90
N GLU A 49 9.69 -12.96 -6.99
CA GLU A 49 8.32 -13.48 -7.05
C GLU A 49 7.94 -14.36 -5.84
N PRO A 50 6.74 -14.16 -5.25
CA PRO A 50 5.63 -13.34 -5.77
C PRO A 50 5.69 -11.87 -5.34
N ILE A 51 6.74 -11.40 -4.66
CA ILE A 51 6.85 -10.02 -4.19
C ILE A 51 7.32 -9.15 -5.35
N ALA A 52 6.44 -8.29 -5.85
CA ALA A 52 6.82 -7.32 -6.87
C ALA A 52 7.65 -6.21 -6.22
N GLU A 53 8.92 -6.09 -6.59
CA GLU A 53 9.84 -5.10 -6.02
C GLU A 53 9.42 -3.66 -6.37
N GLN A 54 8.93 -3.46 -7.59
CA GLN A 54 8.52 -2.17 -8.16
C GLN A 54 7.20 -2.30 -8.91
N ALA A 55 6.54 -1.17 -9.16
CA ALA A 55 5.33 -1.16 -9.97
C ALA A 55 5.66 -1.57 -11.43
N PRO A 56 4.81 -2.35 -12.11
CA PRO A 56 5.14 -2.98 -13.39
C PRO A 56 4.92 -2.05 -14.60
N PHE A 57 4.99 -0.74 -14.41
CA PHE A 57 4.62 0.23 -15.44
C PHE A 57 5.85 0.76 -16.16
N SER A 58 5.86 0.64 -17.49
CA SER A 58 6.99 1.03 -18.34
C SER A 58 7.03 2.53 -18.71
N SER A 59 5.94 3.27 -18.50
CA SER A 59 5.75 4.64 -19.00
C SER A 59 5.92 5.71 -17.90
N GLU A 60 6.68 6.77 -18.20
CA GLU A 60 7.05 7.82 -17.24
C GLU A 60 5.91 8.81 -16.88
N LYS A 61 4.76 8.81 -17.56
CA LYS A 61 3.72 9.83 -17.37
C LYS A 61 2.30 9.28 -17.45
N LEU A 62 1.96 8.38 -16.54
CA LEU A 62 0.57 8.05 -16.28
C LEU A 62 -0.07 9.18 -15.46
N SER A 63 -0.81 10.07 -16.14
CA SER A 63 -1.51 11.18 -15.50
C SER A 63 -2.87 10.72 -14.99
N ASN A 64 -3.07 10.75 -13.67
CA ASN A 64 -4.34 10.39 -13.07
C ASN A 64 -5.18 11.65 -12.81
N THR A 65 -5.97 12.06 -13.82
CA THR A 65 -6.71 13.33 -13.81
C THR A 65 -8.22 13.17 -13.58
N HIS A 66 -8.65 12.04 -13.04
CA HIS A 66 -10.09 11.80 -12.86
C HIS A 66 -10.58 12.32 -11.50
N ASP A 67 -11.89 12.60 -11.41
CA ASP A 67 -12.54 12.98 -10.16
C ASP A 67 -12.93 11.72 -9.36
N TYR A 68 -12.18 11.40 -8.30
CA TYR A 68 -12.49 10.26 -7.43
C TYR A 68 -13.69 10.57 -6.52
N GLN A 69 -14.78 9.81 -6.68
CA GLN A 69 -16.01 9.94 -5.87
C GLN A 69 -16.28 8.75 -4.95
N GLY A 70 -15.31 7.84 -4.80
CA GLY A 70 -15.44 6.63 -4.00
C GLY A 70 -15.22 6.83 -2.50
N ASN A 71 -14.86 5.74 -1.82
CA ASN A 71 -14.63 5.73 -0.38
C ASN A 71 -13.35 6.52 -0.02
N SER A 72 -13.45 7.49 0.87
CA SER A 72 -12.31 8.35 1.26
C SER A 72 -11.23 7.65 2.08
N ARG A 73 -11.41 6.38 2.44
CA ARG A 73 -10.35 5.58 3.08
C ARG A 73 -9.23 5.33 2.07
N LEU A 74 -8.00 5.57 2.52
CA LEU A 74 -6.79 5.51 1.70
C LEU A 74 -6.61 4.22 0.88
N GLY A 75 -7.02 3.07 1.43
CA GLY A 75 -6.94 1.79 0.70
C GLY A 75 -7.77 1.77 -0.59
N PHE A 76 -8.97 2.33 -0.56
CA PHE A 76 -9.83 2.39 -1.76
C PHE A 76 -9.30 3.38 -2.79
N ILE A 77 -8.76 4.51 -2.33
CA ILE A 77 -8.12 5.49 -3.22
C ILE A 77 -6.88 4.86 -3.87
N TYR A 78 -6.07 4.15 -3.09
CA TYR A 78 -4.87 3.47 -3.57
C TYR A 78 -5.18 2.43 -4.65
N GLN A 79 -6.18 1.58 -4.40
CA GLN A 79 -6.60 0.55 -5.35
C GLN A 79 -7.21 1.15 -6.62
N ASP A 80 -8.03 2.19 -6.51
CA ASP A 80 -8.54 2.90 -7.68
C ASP A 80 -7.40 3.49 -8.52
N ILE A 81 -6.37 4.06 -7.90
CA ILE A 81 -5.20 4.55 -8.65
C ILE A 81 -4.48 3.41 -9.36
N TRP A 82 -4.29 2.26 -8.71
CA TRP A 82 -3.72 1.07 -9.35
C TRP A 82 -4.55 0.63 -10.57
N HIS A 83 -5.87 0.60 -10.43
CA HIS A 83 -6.79 0.30 -11.54
C HIS A 83 -6.52 1.23 -12.72
N ARG A 84 -6.48 2.55 -12.49
CA ARG A 84 -6.20 3.54 -13.54
C ARG A 84 -4.82 3.40 -14.15
N LEU A 85 -3.81 3.11 -13.34
CA LEU A 85 -2.45 2.89 -13.83
C LEU A 85 -2.39 1.67 -14.77
N PHE A 86 -3.08 0.57 -14.43
CA PHE A 86 -3.21 -0.57 -15.33
C PHE A 86 -3.92 -0.21 -16.63
N GLU A 87 -5.08 0.44 -16.57
CA GLU A 87 -5.83 0.89 -17.76
C GLU A 87 -4.98 1.76 -18.70
N GLN A 88 -4.19 2.67 -18.12
CA GLN A 88 -3.40 3.64 -18.89
C GLN A 88 -2.08 3.08 -19.41
N SER A 89 -1.51 2.05 -18.75
CA SER A 89 -0.20 1.50 -19.12
C SER A 89 -0.19 0.91 -20.52
N GLY A 90 -1.29 0.28 -20.95
CA GLY A 90 -1.34 -0.54 -22.16
C GLY A 90 -0.56 -1.85 -22.07
N ASP A 91 0.21 -2.07 -21.00
CA ASP A 91 1.02 -3.29 -20.78
C ASP A 91 0.15 -4.48 -20.33
N PHE A 92 -1.05 -4.19 -19.79
CA PHE A 92 -1.95 -5.16 -19.19
C PHE A 92 -3.39 -4.98 -19.65
N ASP A 93 -4.09 -6.08 -19.91
CA ASP A 93 -5.55 -6.08 -19.99
C ASP A 93 -6.14 -6.42 -18.62
N ILE A 94 -6.96 -5.55 -18.06
CA ILE A 94 -7.74 -5.87 -16.86
C ILE A 94 -8.85 -6.85 -17.24
N ARG A 95 -8.85 -8.02 -16.61
CA ARG A 95 -9.87 -9.06 -16.83
C ARG A 95 -10.91 -9.04 -15.73
N GLU A 96 -10.44 -8.94 -14.49
CA GLU A 96 -11.28 -8.77 -13.32
C GLU A 96 -10.61 -7.75 -12.38
N SER A 97 -11.43 -6.99 -11.66
CA SER A 97 -10.98 -6.14 -10.56
C SER A 97 -12.00 -6.22 -9.43
N GLU A 98 -11.53 -6.26 -8.19
CA GLU A 98 -12.39 -6.41 -6.99
C GLU A 98 -13.27 -7.66 -7.05
N LEU A 99 -12.69 -8.78 -7.50
CA LEU A 99 -13.42 -10.02 -7.70
C LEU A 99 -13.74 -10.68 -6.35
N GLN A 100 -14.99 -10.59 -5.93
CA GLN A 100 -15.44 -11.24 -4.71
C GLN A 100 -15.52 -12.76 -4.89
N LEU A 101 -14.85 -13.50 -4.00
CA LEU A 101 -14.86 -14.95 -3.98
C LEU A 101 -15.87 -15.49 -2.98
N PHE A 102 -16.65 -16.47 -3.43
CA PHE A 102 -17.67 -17.14 -2.64
C PHE A 102 -17.42 -18.64 -2.59
N ASP A 103 -17.61 -19.21 -1.40
CA ASP A 103 -17.82 -20.64 -1.21
C ASP A 103 -19.25 -20.82 -0.70
N GLU A 104 -20.07 -21.46 -1.53
CA GLU A 104 -21.53 -21.52 -1.39
C GLU A 104 -22.19 -20.13 -1.23
N LYS A 105 -22.48 -19.71 0.00
CA LYS A 105 -23.10 -18.40 0.34
C LYS A 105 -22.21 -17.53 1.21
N LYS A 106 -20.97 -17.96 1.46
CA LYS A 106 -20.04 -17.26 2.33
C LYS A 106 -18.98 -16.60 1.48
N THR A 107 -18.81 -15.30 1.67
CA THR A 107 -17.64 -14.58 1.17
C THR A 107 -16.39 -15.13 1.86
N ILE A 108 -15.48 -15.68 1.06
CA ILE A 108 -14.24 -16.30 1.56
C ILE A 108 -13.00 -15.44 1.29
N GLY A 109 -13.11 -14.45 0.41
CA GLY A 109 -12.04 -13.53 0.07
C GLY A 109 -12.41 -12.64 -1.11
N GLU A 110 -11.46 -11.83 -1.54
CA GLU A 110 -11.51 -10.99 -2.73
C GLU A 110 -10.15 -11.06 -3.42
N LEU A 111 -10.12 -10.87 -4.73
CA LEU A 111 -8.89 -10.61 -5.48
C LEU A 111 -8.90 -9.17 -5.97
N ASP A 112 -7.81 -8.44 -5.75
CA ASP A 112 -7.77 -7.03 -6.18
C ASP A 112 -7.80 -6.92 -7.70
N PHE A 113 -6.93 -7.65 -8.41
CA PHE A 113 -6.87 -7.65 -9.88
C PHE A 113 -6.52 -9.02 -10.47
N ILE A 114 -7.18 -9.37 -11.58
CA ILE A 114 -6.72 -10.37 -12.54
C ILE A 114 -6.41 -9.66 -13.84
N LEU A 115 -5.16 -9.76 -14.26
CA LEU A 115 -4.62 -9.09 -15.44
C LEU A 115 -4.16 -10.11 -16.47
N LYS A 116 -4.20 -9.75 -17.74
CA LYS A 116 -3.45 -10.44 -18.79
C LYS A 116 -2.28 -9.57 -19.21
N ASN A 117 -1.07 -10.04 -18.97
CA ASN A 117 0.14 -9.36 -19.41
C ASN A 117 0.24 -9.46 -20.94
N GLN A 118 0.24 -8.32 -21.64
CA GLN A 118 0.22 -8.33 -23.10
C GLN A 118 1.53 -8.85 -23.71
N SER A 119 2.65 -8.68 -23.01
CA SER A 119 3.98 -9.07 -23.50
C SER A 119 4.21 -10.59 -23.40
N SER A 120 3.86 -11.21 -22.27
CA SER A 120 4.03 -12.65 -22.06
C SER A 120 2.80 -13.48 -22.46
N GLY A 121 1.62 -12.86 -22.49
CA GLY A 121 0.33 -13.52 -22.68
C GLY A 121 -0.20 -14.23 -21.43
N GLU A 122 0.53 -14.17 -20.31
CA GLU A 122 0.17 -14.85 -19.05
C GLU A 122 -0.89 -14.08 -18.26
N TYR A 123 -1.62 -14.82 -17.41
CA TYR A 123 -2.54 -14.24 -16.46
C TYR A 123 -1.84 -14.01 -15.11
N GLU A 124 -2.00 -12.82 -14.56
CA GLU A 124 -1.40 -12.40 -13.29
C GLU A 124 -2.49 -12.02 -12.29
N HIS A 125 -2.36 -12.50 -11.05
CA HIS A 125 -3.18 -12.06 -9.93
C HIS A 125 -2.38 -11.08 -9.10
N TRP A 126 -2.80 -9.82 -9.09
CA TRP A 126 -2.17 -8.79 -8.28
C TRP A 126 -2.96 -8.53 -7.01
N GLU A 127 -2.25 -8.54 -5.88
CA GLU A 127 -2.70 -7.98 -4.61
C GLU A 127 -1.91 -6.69 -4.34
N VAL A 128 -2.63 -5.59 -4.07
CA VAL A 128 -2.02 -4.27 -3.81
C VAL A 128 -2.44 -3.76 -2.44
N ALA A 129 -1.46 -3.36 -1.63
CA ALA A 129 -1.73 -2.87 -0.28
C ALA A 129 -0.86 -1.65 0.07
N ILE A 130 -1.50 -0.64 0.67
CA ILE A 130 -0.81 0.50 1.28
C ILE A 130 -0.80 0.37 2.80
N LYS A 131 0.37 0.47 3.43
CA LYS A 131 0.53 0.28 4.88
C LYS A 131 1.50 1.26 5.55
N PHE A 132 1.22 1.58 6.81
CA PHE A 132 2.04 2.50 7.62
C PHE A 132 2.27 1.85 8.97
N TYR A 133 3.53 1.65 9.36
CA TYR A 133 3.88 0.94 10.58
C TYR A 133 4.89 1.70 11.43
N LEU A 134 4.70 1.69 12.74
CA LEU A 134 5.61 2.27 13.73
C LEU A 134 6.45 1.15 14.35
N LEU A 135 7.77 1.31 14.40
CA LEU A 135 8.66 0.41 15.13
C LEU A 135 8.46 0.59 16.63
N LYS A 136 8.20 -0.51 17.33
CA LYS A 136 8.19 -0.58 18.79
C LYS A 136 8.46 -2.01 19.25
N ASP A 137 9.34 -2.16 20.23
CA ASP A 137 9.68 -3.44 20.87
C ASP A 137 10.06 -4.53 19.83
N GLY A 138 10.82 -4.17 18.80
CA GLY A 138 11.29 -5.01 17.69
C GLY A 138 10.22 -5.31 16.63
N LEU A 139 9.04 -4.70 16.71
CA LEU A 139 7.89 -5.02 15.87
C LEU A 139 7.29 -3.78 15.22
N TRP A 140 6.68 -3.97 14.05
CA TRP A 140 6.10 -2.91 13.22
C TRP A 140 4.58 -2.86 13.39
N TYR A 141 4.06 -1.87 14.11
CA TYR A 141 2.64 -1.74 14.47
C TYR A 141 1.89 -0.70 13.63
N GLY A 142 0.75 -1.08 13.11
CA GLY A 142 -0.11 -0.19 12.33
C GLY A 142 -0.93 0.74 13.23
N PRO A 143 -1.80 1.59 12.63
CA PRO A 143 -2.69 2.50 13.37
C PRO A 143 -3.69 1.81 14.31
N ASN A 144 -3.86 0.51 14.17
CA ASN A 144 -4.48 -0.36 15.17
C ASN A 144 -3.43 -1.39 15.57
N ALA A 145 -3.18 -1.60 16.87
CA ALA A 145 -2.13 -2.50 17.36
C ALA A 145 -2.31 -3.98 16.95
N ILE A 146 -3.52 -4.36 16.50
CA ILE A 146 -3.77 -5.68 15.90
C ILE A 146 -3.14 -5.78 14.49
N ASP A 147 -3.07 -4.67 13.75
CA ASP A 147 -2.37 -4.57 12.47
C ASP A 147 -0.86 -4.53 12.74
N ARG A 148 -0.15 -5.54 12.25
CA ARG A 148 1.28 -5.73 12.47
C ARG A 148 1.88 -6.24 11.16
N LEU A 149 3.03 -5.67 10.75
CA LEU A 149 3.61 -5.93 9.42
C LEU A 149 3.79 -7.43 9.17
N ASP A 150 4.38 -8.13 10.13
CA ASP A 150 4.63 -9.57 10.08
C ASP A 150 3.34 -10.39 9.89
N LYS A 151 2.30 -10.09 10.66
CA LYS A 151 1.01 -10.76 10.55
C LYS A 151 0.34 -10.48 9.21
N LYS A 152 0.36 -9.22 8.76
CA LYS A 152 -0.25 -8.83 7.50
C LYS A 152 0.50 -9.45 6.33
N PHE A 153 1.82 -9.37 6.32
CA PHE A 153 2.66 -9.90 5.26
C PHE A 153 2.53 -11.41 5.14
N LYS A 154 2.60 -12.14 6.25
CA LYS A 154 2.33 -13.58 6.30
C LYS A 154 0.95 -13.93 5.74
N HIS A 155 -0.09 -13.20 6.16
CA HIS A 155 -1.45 -13.40 5.65
C HIS A 155 -1.55 -13.16 4.13
N MET A 156 -0.85 -12.16 3.58
CA MET A 156 -0.83 -11.94 2.13
C MET A 156 -0.23 -13.15 1.41
N LEU A 157 0.93 -13.64 1.85
CA LEU A 157 1.65 -14.74 1.21
C LEU A 157 0.92 -16.09 1.31
N GLU A 158 0.45 -16.43 2.51
CA GLU A 158 -0.09 -17.75 2.83
C GLU A 158 -1.60 -17.88 2.55
N ARG A 159 -2.31 -16.75 2.41
CA ARG A 159 -3.77 -16.74 2.24
C ARG A 159 -4.19 -15.99 0.99
N GLN A 160 -3.94 -14.67 0.90
CA GLN A 160 -4.49 -13.87 -0.20
C GLN A 160 -3.97 -14.32 -1.57
N LEU A 161 -2.65 -14.42 -1.72
CA LEU A 161 -2.04 -14.87 -2.98
C LEU A 161 -2.37 -16.32 -3.35
N GLN A 162 -2.87 -17.11 -2.39
CA GLN A 162 -3.22 -18.51 -2.62
C GLN A 162 -4.64 -18.68 -3.16
N HIS A 163 -5.49 -17.63 -3.15
CA HIS A 163 -6.88 -17.73 -3.57
C HIS A 163 -7.04 -18.18 -5.02
N GLY A 164 -6.25 -17.63 -5.95
CA GLY A 164 -6.24 -18.03 -7.36
C GLY A 164 -5.82 -19.48 -7.60
N GLN A 165 -5.15 -20.11 -6.63
CA GLN A 165 -4.68 -21.49 -6.72
C GLN A 165 -5.63 -22.51 -6.09
N GLN A 166 -6.69 -22.05 -5.41
CA GLN A 166 -7.62 -22.95 -4.71
C GLN A 166 -8.52 -23.73 -5.69
N PRO A 167 -8.92 -24.97 -5.33
CA PRO A 167 -9.80 -25.77 -6.18
C PRO A 167 -11.12 -25.09 -6.54
N TYR A 168 -11.75 -24.38 -5.60
CA TYR A 168 -13.01 -23.68 -5.87
C TYR A 168 -12.82 -22.59 -6.94
N PHE A 169 -11.69 -21.87 -6.91
CA PHE A 169 -11.40 -20.80 -7.84
C PHE A 169 -11.20 -21.36 -9.25
N LYS A 170 -10.37 -22.41 -9.38
CA LYS A 170 -10.11 -23.08 -10.66
C LYS A 170 -11.37 -23.72 -11.26
N ALA A 171 -12.32 -24.14 -10.43
CA ALA A 171 -13.60 -24.68 -10.88
C ALA A 171 -14.54 -23.58 -11.42
N LEU A 172 -14.55 -22.40 -10.79
CA LEU A 172 -15.38 -21.27 -11.20
C LEU A 172 -14.80 -20.49 -12.38
N TYR A 173 -13.47 -20.40 -12.46
CA TYR A 173 -12.74 -19.63 -13.47
C TYR A 173 -11.71 -20.53 -14.22
N PRO A 174 -12.17 -21.52 -15.01
CA PRO A 174 -11.31 -22.48 -15.69
C PRO A 174 -10.39 -21.87 -16.75
N GLU A 175 -10.57 -20.60 -17.12
CA GLU A 175 -9.68 -19.83 -17.99
C GLU A 175 -8.39 -19.37 -17.29
N TYR A 176 -8.38 -19.27 -15.95
CA TYR A 176 -7.26 -18.76 -15.15
C TYR A 176 -6.41 -19.88 -14.52
N GLN A 177 -6.14 -20.97 -15.24
CA GLN A 177 -5.45 -22.14 -14.67
C GLN A 177 -4.01 -21.88 -14.22
N ASN A 178 -3.32 -20.96 -14.93
CA ASN A 178 -1.93 -20.57 -14.68
C ASN A 178 -1.87 -19.11 -14.22
N LEU A 179 -2.56 -18.80 -13.11
CA LEU A 179 -2.61 -17.46 -12.55
C LEU A 179 -1.38 -17.20 -11.67
N THR A 180 -0.46 -16.36 -12.14
CA THR A 180 0.78 -16.04 -11.44
C THR A 180 0.53 -14.97 -10.37
N PRO A 181 0.73 -15.25 -9.07
CA PRO A 181 0.48 -14.27 -8.01
C PRO A 181 1.58 -13.21 -7.94
N LYS A 182 1.18 -11.97 -7.69
CA LYS A 182 2.03 -10.80 -7.54
C LYS A 182 1.54 -9.97 -6.34
N LEU A 183 2.46 -9.59 -5.45
CA LEU A 183 2.17 -8.79 -4.27
C LEU A 183 2.92 -7.47 -4.33
N MET A 184 2.17 -6.38 -4.28
CA MET A 184 2.69 -5.03 -4.10
C MET A 184 2.22 -4.45 -2.78
N MET A 185 3.09 -4.42 -1.77
CA MET A 185 2.78 -3.83 -0.48
C MET A 185 3.64 -2.59 -0.24
N GLN A 186 3.14 -1.42 -0.63
CA GLN A 186 3.83 -0.15 -0.46
C GLN A 186 3.48 0.51 0.87
N GLY A 187 4.25 1.52 1.27
CA GLY A 187 3.99 2.16 2.55
C GLY A 187 5.13 2.99 3.10
N ARG A 188 5.10 3.15 4.42
CA ARG A 188 6.20 3.70 5.20
C ARG A 188 6.35 3.03 6.55
N LEU A 189 7.60 2.94 6.98
CA LEU A 189 8.02 2.45 8.28
C LEU A 189 8.61 3.62 9.07
N TYR A 190 8.16 3.79 10.31
CA TYR A 190 8.53 4.93 11.16
C TYR A 190 9.28 4.46 12.40
N THR A 191 10.34 5.16 12.77
CA THR A 191 11.10 4.88 14.00
C THR A 191 10.92 5.98 15.03
N ASN A 192 11.27 5.73 16.29
CA ASN A 192 11.23 6.77 17.32
C ASN A 192 12.63 7.40 17.48
N PRO A 193 12.83 8.68 17.14
CA PRO A 193 14.16 9.31 17.20
C PRO A 193 14.64 9.53 18.65
N PHE A 194 13.77 9.35 19.63
CA PHE A 194 14.06 9.46 21.06
C PHE A 194 14.20 8.09 21.74
N SER A 195 14.18 7.01 20.96
CA SER A 195 14.42 5.64 21.41
C SER A 195 15.71 5.12 20.77
N ASN A 196 16.49 4.33 21.51
CA ASN A 196 17.66 3.65 20.97
C ASN A 196 17.33 2.20 20.61
N GLU A 197 16.26 2.03 19.84
CA GLU A 197 15.77 0.72 19.42
C GLU A 197 16.46 0.28 18.13
N GLU A 198 16.91 -0.97 18.08
CA GLU A 198 17.47 -1.56 16.86
C GLU A 198 16.37 -1.73 15.80
N ILE A 199 16.66 -1.29 14.58
CA ILE A 199 15.71 -1.36 13.47
C ILE A 199 15.79 -2.77 12.86
N PRO A 200 14.71 -3.56 12.89
CA PRO A 200 14.69 -4.87 12.25
C PRO A 200 14.97 -4.73 10.75
N THR A 201 15.88 -5.54 10.23
CA THR A 201 16.24 -5.57 8.80
C THR A 201 15.46 -6.64 8.03
N GLN A 202 14.69 -7.46 8.73
CA GLN A 202 13.92 -8.57 8.17
C GLN A 202 12.56 -8.70 8.84
N CYS A 203 11.59 -9.28 8.12
CA CYS A 203 10.27 -9.65 8.61
C CYS A 203 9.81 -10.94 7.92
N GLU A 204 9.37 -11.93 8.70
CA GLU A 204 8.99 -13.27 8.20
C GLU A 204 10.07 -13.94 7.32
N GLY A 205 11.35 -13.65 7.58
CA GLY A 205 12.48 -14.19 6.80
C GLY A 205 12.81 -13.42 5.52
N TYR A 206 12.06 -12.36 5.20
CA TYR A 206 12.30 -11.51 4.04
C TYR A 206 12.98 -10.20 4.46
N PRO A 207 13.95 -9.67 3.70
CA PRO A 207 14.55 -8.39 4.01
C PRO A 207 13.53 -7.25 3.89
N ILE A 208 13.58 -6.30 4.82
CA ILE A 208 12.82 -5.07 4.76
C ILE A 208 13.57 -4.07 3.87
N LYS A 209 12.85 -3.36 3.01
CA LYS A 209 13.42 -2.31 2.16
C LYS A 209 13.82 -1.12 3.03
N ALA A 210 15.13 -0.94 3.25
CA ALA A 210 15.66 0.10 4.13
C ALA A 210 15.25 1.53 3.72
N SER A 211 15.05 1.78 2.42
CA SER A 211 14.55 3.09 1.93
C SER A 211 13.14 3.41 2.42
N GLU A 212 12.35 2.42 2.81
CA GLU A 212 10.98 2.62 3.30
C GLU A 212 10.93 2.85 4.82
N VAL A 213 12.06 2.71 5.52
CA VAL A 213 12.25 3.23 6.89
C VAL A 213 12.50 4.74 6.81
N ALA A 214 11.42 5.46 6.47
CA ALA A 214 11.45 6.86 6.11
C ALA A 214 10.35 7.62 6.85
N GLY A 215 10.66 7.98 8.09
CA GLY A 215 9.83 8.83 8.93
C GLY A 215 10.05 8.58 10.42
N PHE A 216 9.53 9.51 11.23
CA PHE A 216 9.61 9.43 12.69
C PHE A 216 8.24 9.39 13.34
N TRP A 217 8.16 8.73 14.50
CA TRP A 217 7.03 8.81 15.42
C TRP A 217 7.53 9.11 16.84
N CYS A 218 6.67 9.67 17.68
CA CYS A 218 7.03 9.88 19.08
C CYS A 218 5.80 9.77 19.99
N TYR A 219 6.04 9.60 21.29
CA TYR A 219 5.02 9.72 22.30
C TYR A 219 4.62 11.18 22.52
N HIS A 220 3.40 11.42 22.97
CA HIS A 220 2.91 12.78 23.24
C HIS A 220 3.82 13.60 24.18
N HIS A 221 4.41 12.96 25.20
CA HIS A 221 5.32 13.63 26.13
C HIS A 221 6.68 14.01 25.51
N GLN A 222 7.02 13.45 24.34
CA GLN A 222 8.25 13.74 23.59
C GLN A 222 8.04 14.91 22.62
N LEU A 223 6.80 15.35 22.36
CA LEU A 223 6.53 16.49 21.47
C LEU A 223 7.30 17.75 21.86
N LYS A 224 7.51 17.98 23.17
CA LYS A 224 8.30 19.11 23.67
C LYS A 224 9.78 19.10 23.26
N GLN A 225 10.28 17.96 22.77
CA GLN A 225 11.65 17.77 22.30
C GLN A 225 11.78 18.08 20.80
N ILE A 226 10.65 18.28 20.11
CA ILE A 226 10.62 18.66 18.70
C ILE A 226 10.68 20.18 18.62
N GLY A 227 11.78 20.69 18.05
CA GLY A 227 11.97 22.14 17.80
C GLY A 227 11.34 22.63 16.50
N GLU A 228 10.69 21.75 15.74
CA GLU A 228 10.10 22.03 14.44
C GLU A 228 8.58 22.21 14.51
N THR A 229 8.04 22.99 13.58
CA THR A 229 6.58 23.12 13.42
C THR A 229 5.99 21.82 12.89
N LEU A 230 4.95 21.32 13.56
CA LEU A 230 4.27 20.09 13.18
C LEU A 230 2.95 20.38 12.49
N TYR A 231 2.70 19.71 11.37
CA TYR A 231 1.47 19.84 10.60
C TYR A 231 0.67 18.54 10.68
N ARG A 232 -0.64 18.66 10.90
CA ARG A 232 -1.53 17.51 10.86
C ARG A 232 -1.84 17.18 9.40
N VAL A 233 -1.50 15.97 8.97
CA VAL A 233 -1.87 15.47 7.65
C VAL A 233 -3.11 14.57 7.73
N PRO A 234 -4.20 14.88 7.01
CA PRO A 234 -5.37 14.02 6.89
C PRO A 234 -5.02 12.64 6.36
N LYS A 235 -5.71 11.59 6.83
CA LYS A 235 -5.47 10.20 6.42
C LYS A 235 -5.50 9.97 4.89
N PRO A 236 -6.40 10.59 4.12
CA PRO A 236 -6.41 10.42 2.66
C PRO A 236 -5.13 10.93 1.99
N LEU A 237 -4.38 11.81 2.64
CA LEU A 237 -3.16 12.44 2.10
C LEU A 237 -1.86 11.77 2.57
N TRP A 238 -1.93 10.62 3.26
CA TRP A 238 -0.74 9.98 3.82
C TRP A 238 0.27 9.49 2.77
N LEU A 239 -0.09 9.35 1.49
CA LEU A 239 0.88 9.06 0.43
C LEU A 239 1.82 10.24 0.12
N LEU A 240 1.44 11.48 0.49
CA LEU A 240 2.24 12.68 0.18
C LEU A 240 3.33 12.96 1.21
N VAL A 241 3.19 12.39 2.40
CA VAL A 241 4.16 12.51 3.49
C VAL A 241 5.19 11.42 3.41
#